data_AF-A0A7X8WHL3-F1
#
_entry.id   AF-A0A7X8WHL3-F1
#
_cell.length_a   1.000
_cell.length_b   1.000
_cell.length_c   1.000
_cell.angle_alpha   90.00
_cell.angle_beta   90.00
_cell.angle_gamma   90.00
#
_symmetry.space_group_name_H-M   'P 1'
#
loop_
_entity.id
_entity.type
_entity.pdbx_description
1 polymer ?
#
loop_
_entity_poly.entity_id
_entity_poly.type
_entity_poly.pdbx_seq_one_letter_code
_entity_poly.pdbx_strand_id
1 'polypeptide(L)'
;NVMFDCLTNRALCLIDLDTVMPGTVLFDFGDALRVGASTRAEDDEEFNSVAFDLERFVAFSSGYLLEANDWLSEKEGDMLSESVYIITMECGMRFLTDYLLGDKYFLIRYPQHNLVRAKNQLALASDIWEKLPLMQKIIRSLRVRFKENCN
;
A
#
# COMPACT_ATOMS: atom_id res chain seq x y z
N ASN A 1 8.76 -7.53 2.08
CA ASN A 1 9.89 -7.88 1.19
C ASN A 1 11.13 -7.01 1.37
N VAL A 2 11.38 -6.49 2.58
CA VAL A 2 12.60 -5.72 2.91
C VAL A 2 13.26 -6.38 4.12
N MET A 3 14.54 -6.71 4.01
CA MET A 3 15.31 -7.24 5.14
C MET A 3 15.99 -6.09 5.88
N PHE A 4 15.86 -6.09 7.21
CA PHE A 4 16.46 -5.08 8.09
C PHE A 4 17.59 -5.70 8.92
N ASP A 5 18.63 -4.91 9.16
CA ASP A 5 19.69 -5.25 10.08
C ASP A 5 19.16 -5.29 11.52
N CYS A 6 19.44 -6.37 12.25
CA CYS A 6 18.87 -6.60 13.58
C CYS A 6 19.43 -5.68 14.68
N LEU A 7 20.55 -4.99 14.41
CA LEU A 7 21.18 -4.09 15.37
C LEU A 7 20.82 -2.62 15.10
N THR A 8 20.84 -2.23 13.84
CA THR A 8 20.71 -0.83 13.42
C THR A 8 19.32 -0.48 12.88
N ASN A 9 18.46 -1.47 12.61
CA ASN A 9 17.18 -1.32 11.92
C ASN A 9 17.28 -0.62 10.55
N ARG A 10 18.46 -0.63 9.93
CA ARG A 10 18.64 -0.13 8.56
C ARG A 10 18.24 -1.20 7.56
N ALA A 11 17.63 -0.80 6.46
CA ALA A 11 17.34 -1.70 5.35
C ALA A 11 18.67 -2.23 4.76
N LEU A 12 18.77 -3.55 4.62
CA LEU A 12 19.94 -4.24 4.05
C LEU A 12 19.75 -4.54 2.57
N CYS A 13 18.62 -5.14 2.21
CA CYS A 13 18.30 -5.49 0.83
C CYS A 13 16.81 -5.73 0.63
N LEU A 14 16.40 -5.69 -0.63
CA LEU A 14 15.13 -6.23 -1.09
C LEU A 14 15.27 -7.74 -1.34
N ILE A 15 14.20 -8.46 -1.03
CA ILE A 15 14.04 -9.89 -1.32
C ILE A 15 12.79 -10.08 -2.18
N ASP A 16 12.55 -11.30 -2.67
CA ASP A 16 11.36 -11.63 -3.47
C ASP A 16 11.29 -10.81 -4.77
N LEU A 17 12.25 -11.08 -5.68
CA LEU A 17 12.43 -10.34 -6.94
C LEU A 17 11.73 -11.00 -8.14
N ASP A 18 10.87 -11.99 -7.89
CA ASP A 18 10.24 -12.81 -8.95
C ASP A 18 9.24 -12.00 -9.79
N THR A 19 8.72 -10.89 -9.25
CA THR A 19 7.77 -9.99 -9.92
C THR A 19 8.39 -8.68 -10.40
N VAL A 20 9.72 -8.58 -10.47
CA VAL A 20 10.39 -7.41 -11.05
C VAL A 20 10.15 -7.38 -12.56
N MET A 21 9.41 -6.38 -13.02
CA MET A 21 9.06 -6.19 -14.42
C MET A 21 8.75 -4.71 -14.70
N PRO A 22 8.65 -4.27 -15.97
CA PRO A 22 8.21 -2.92 -16.29
C PRO A 22 6.84 -2.60 -15.69
N GLY A 23 6.71 -1.43 -15.08
CA GLY A 23 5.50 -0.99 -14.42
C GLY A 23 5.55 0.49 -14.09
N THR A 24 4.69 0.94 -13.18
CA THR A 24 4.74 2.29 -12.60
C THR A 24 5.07 2.20 -11.12
N VAL A 25 5.80 3.18 -10.61
CA VAL A 25 6.09 3.35 -9.18
C VAL A 25 4.84 3.37 -8.29
N LEU A 26 3.70 3.71 -8.89
CA LEU A 26 2.41 3.72 -8.22
C LEU A 26 2.01 2.31 -7.74
N PHE A 27 2.42 1.26 -8.45
CA PHE A 27 2.12 -0.12 -8.04
C PHE A 27 2.87 -0.46 -6.75
N ASP A 28 4.17 -0.18 -6.70
CA ASP A 28 5.00 -0.46 -5.52
C ASP A 28 4.58 0.40 -4.32
N PHE A 29 4.36 1.70 -4.54
CA PHE A 29 3.92 2.62 -3.48
C PHE A 29 2.56 2.23 -2.91
N GLY A 30 1.61 1.92 -3.80
CA GLY A 30 0.26 1.51 -3.44
C GLY A 30 0.24 0.20 -2.64
N ASP A 31 0.97 -0.82 -3.12
CA ASP A 31 1.00 -2.14 -2.48
C ASP A 31 1.72 -2.11 -1.12
N ALA A 32 2.82 -1.35 -1.03
CA ALA A 32 3.53 -1.18 0.24
C ALA A 32 2.63 -0.58 1.33
N LEU A 33 1.80 0.41 0.98
CA LEU A 33 0.90 1.06 1.93
C LEU A 33 -0.40 0.29 2.18
N ARG A 34 -0.90 -0.46 1.20
CA ARG A 34 -2.03 -1.38 1.38
C ARG A 34 -1.78 -2.31 2.58
N VAL A 35 -0.57 -2.85 2.69
CA VAL A 35 -0.17 -3.70 3.81
C VAL A 35 0.36 -2.88 4.99
N GLY A 36 1.28 -1.96 4.74
CA GLY A 36 2.06 -1.28 5.78
C GLY A 36 1.27 -0.26 6.59
N ALA A 37 0.22 0.33 6.02
CA ALA A 37 -0.65 1.29 6.69
C ALA A 37 -2.02 0.70 7.09
N SER A 38 -2.23 -0.61 6.93
CA SER A 38 -3.39 -1.29 7.54
C SER A 38 -3.19 -1.44 9.05
N THR A 39 -4.23 -1.18 9.83
CA THR A 39 -4.22 -1.42 11.29
C THR A 39 -4.37 -2.89 11.66
N ARG A 40 -4.80 -3.74 10.72
CA ARG A 40 -5.00 -5.18 10.93
C ARG A 40 -4.31 -6.02 9.86
N ALA A 41 -4.12 -7.30 10.19
CA ALA A 41 -3.63 -8.27 9.22
C ALA A 41 -4.63 -8.44 8.06
N GLU A 42 -4.12 -8.81 6.88
CA GLU A 42 -4.90 -8.97 5.66
C GLU A 42 -5.98 -10.07 5.79
N ASP A 43 -5.72 -11.09 6.60
CA ASP A 43 -6.59 -12.23 6.87
C ASP A 43 -7.36 -12.12 8.20
N ASP A 44 -7.40 -10.93 8.82
CA ASP A 44 -8.13 -10.71 10.06
C ASP A 44 -9.66 -10.75 9.84
N GLU A 45 -10.35 -11.60 10.60
CA GLU A 45 -11.80 -11.77 10.56
C GLU A 45 -12.56 -10.57 11.14
N GLU A 46 -11.92 -9.74 11.97
CA GLU A 46 -12.50 -8.52 12.54
C GLU A 46 -12.35 -7.32 11.59
N PHE A 47 -12.50 -7.56 10.29
CA PHE A 47 -12.34 -6.57 9.22
C PHE A 47 -13.29 -5.36 9.33
N ASN A 48 -14.37 -5.44 10.11
CA ASN A 48 -15.25 -4.28 10.36
C ASN A 48 -14.55 -3.14 11.12
N SER A 49 -13.38 -3.39 11.70
CA SER A 49 -12.57 -2.42 12.43
C SER A 49 -11.19 -2.19 11.78
N VAL A 50 -10.98 -2.70 10.57
CA VAL A 50 -9.78 -2.35 9.79
C VAL A 50 -9.84 -0.87 9.44
N ALA A 51 -8.70 -0.20 9.54
CA ALA A 51 -8.58 1.20 9.18
C ALA A 51 -7.22 1.45 8.53
N PHE A 52 -7.17 2.48 7.70
CA PHE A 52 -5.95 3.03 7.13
C PHE A 52 -5.34 4.04 8.09
N ASP A 53 -4.11 3.76 8.52
CA ASP A 53 -3.33 4.55 9.47
C ASP A 53 -2.60 5.69 8.74
N LEU A 54 -3.09 6.92 8.96
CA LEU A 54 -2.52 8.11 8.34
C LEU A 54 -1.15 8.49 8.89
N GLU A 55 -0.80 8.11 10.11
CA GLU A 55 0.54 8.37 10.66
C GLU A 55 1.57 7.52 9.93
N ARG A 56 1.27 6.23 9.72
CA ARG A 56 2.10 5.33 8.90
C ARG A 56 2.19 5.80 7.46
N PHE A 57 1.07 6.25 6.89
CA PHE A 57 1.05 6.84 5.55
C PHE A 57 2.00 8.04 5.44
N VAL A 58 1.96 8.99 6.38
CA VAL A 58 2.85 10.15 6.41
C VAL A 58 4.30 9.73 6.54
N ALA A 59 4.61 8.80 7.47
CA ALA A 59 5.97 8.34 7.71
C ALA A 59 6.58 7.67 6.48
N PHE A 60 5.85 6.73 5.87
CA PHE A 60 6.29 6.04 4.65
C PHE A 60 6.42 7.01 3.49
N SER A 61 5.41 7.85 3.25
CA SER A 61 5.41 8.82 2.15
C SER A 61 6.55 9.83 2.28
N SER A 62 6.87 10.25 3.50
CA SER A 62 7.99 11.17 3.74
C SER A 62 9.33 10.52 3.41
N GLY A 63 9.56 9.29 3.85
CA GLY A 63 10.78 8.55 3.52
C GLY A 63 10.91 8.25 2.02
N TYR A 64 9.80 7.85 1.38
CA TYR A 64 9.76 7.60 -0.05
C TYR A 64 10.04 8.86 -0.87
N LEU A 65 9.35 9.97 -0.57
CA LEU A 65 9.50 11.23 -1.30
C LEU A 65 10.85 11.91 -1.04
N LEU A 66 11.49 11.66 0.11
CA LEU A 66 12.85 12.17 0.34
C LEU A 66 13.82 11.72 -0.76
N GLU A 67 13.68 10.48 -1.24
CA GLU A 67 14.55 9.91 -2.28
C GLU A 67 13.93 9.99 -3.69
N ALA A 68 12.59 9.98 -3.79
CA ALA A 68 11.88 9.86 -5.06
C ALA A 68 11.47 11.17 -5.71
N ASN A 69 11.29 12.24 -4.92
CA ASN A 69 10.56 13.43 -5.36
C ASN A 69 11.20 14.16 -6.56
N ASP A 70 12.52 14.06 -6.72
CA ASP A 70 13.26 14.78 -7.77
C ASP A 70 13.11 14.16 -9.17
N TRP A 71 12.82 12.86 -9.25
CA TRP A 71 12.70 12.14 -10.53
C TRP A 71 11.28 11.67 -10.82
N LEU A 72 10.35 11.75 -9.86
CA LEU A 72 8.92 11.53 -10.12
C LEU A 72 8.37 12.58 -11.09
N SER A 73 7.62 12.13 -12.09
CA SER A 73 6.81 13.06 -12.87
C SER A 73 5.72 13.71 -11.99
N GLU A 74 5.23 14.88 -12.39
CA GLU A 74 4.13 15.53 -11.68
C GLU A 74 2.90 14.63 -11.59
N LYS A 75 2.61 13.88 -12.67
CA LYS A 75 1.45 13.00 -12.71
C LYS A 75 1.59 11.80 -11.78
N GLU A 76 2.78 11.22 -11.67
CA GLU A 76 3.03 10.15 -10.71
C GLU A 76 2.89 10.66 -9.28
N GLY A 77 3.52 11.80 -8.96
CA GLY A 77 3.41 12.41 -7.64
C GLY A 77 1.96 12.72 -7.24
N ASP A 78 1.15 13.20 -8.18
CA ASP A 78 -0.27 13.47 -7.95
C ASP A 78 -1.12 12.21 -7.73
N MET A 79 -0.69 11.06 -8.26
CA MET A 79 -1.43 9.79 -8.21
C MET A 79 -0.98 8.86 -7.07
N LEU A 80 0.02 9.24 -6.27
CA LEU A 80 0.53 8.41 -5.17
C LEU A 80 -0.58 8.02 -4.18
N SER A 81 -1.48 8.95 -3.84
CA SER A 81 -2.57 8.66 -2.88
C SER A 81 -3.59 7.69 -3.45
N GLU A 82 -3.97 7.90 -4.71
CA GLU A 82 -4.92 7.09 -5.47
C GLU A 82 -4.40 5.68 -5.70
N SER A 83 -3.08 5.53 -5.88
CA SER A 83 -2.45 4.23 -6.09
C SER A 83 -2.72 3.26 -4.94
N VAL A 84 -2.75 3.75 -3.70
CA VAL A 84 -3.07 2.94 -2.51
C VAL A 84 -4.49 2.38 -2.61
N TYR A 85 -5.46 3.21 -2.98
CA TYR A 85 -6.84 2.78 -3.19
C TYR A 85 -6.94 1.75 -4.32
N ILE A 86 -6.32 2.04 -5.47
CA ILE A 86 -6.40 1.20 -6.67
C ILE A 86 -5.83 -0.20 -6.40
N ILE A 87 -4.65 -0.28 -5.78
CA ILE A 87 -4.01 -1.56 -5.47
C ILE A 87 -4.77 -2.32 -4.38
N THR A 88 -5.31 -1.63 -3.37
CA THR A 88 -6.16 -2.26 -2.35
C THR A 88 -7.42 -2.88 -2.97
N MET A 89 -8.08 -2.15 -3.89
CA MET A 89 -9.23 -2.65 -4.64
C MET A 89 -8.87 -3.83 -5.54
N GLU A 90 -7.77 -3.72 -6.30
CA GLU A 90 -7.29 -4.78 -7.19
C GLU A 90 -7.01 -6.09 -6.44
N CYS A 91 -6.30 -5.99 -5.31
CA CYS A 91 -6.01 -7.13 -4.45
C CYS A 91 -7.29 -7.74 -3.85
N GLY A 92 -8.20 -6.90 -3.34
CA GLY A 92 -9.50 -7.35 -2.83
C GLY A 92 -10.34 -8.07 -3.88
N MET A 93 -10.37 -7.57 -5.12
CA MET A 93 -11.04 -8.23 -6.24
C MET A 93 -10.40 -9.58 -6.56
N ARG A 94 -9.06 -9.69 -6.55
CA ARG A 94 -8.36 -10.95 -6.78
C ARG A 94 -8.66 -12.00 -5.72
N PHE A 95 -8.69 -11.63 -4.45
CA PHE A 95 -9.09 -12.57 -3.39
C PHE A 95 -10.54 -13.04 -3.57
N LEU A 96 -11.45 -12.13 -3.90
CA LEU A 96 -12.85 -12.50 -4.14
C LEU A 96 -12.99 -13.41 -5.35
N THR A 97 -12.29 -13.10 -6.44
CA THR A 97 -12.27 -13.92 -7.65
C THR A 97 -11.72 -15.32 -7.33
N ASP A 98 -10.61 -15.42 -6.59
CA ASP A 98 -10.03 -16.72 -6.26
C ASP A 98 -10.99 -17.56 -5.39
N TYR A 99 -11.64 -16.94 -4.41
CA TYR A 99 -12.68 -17.60 -3.61
C TYR A 99 -13.82 -18.14 -4.48
N LEU A 100 -14.33 -17.35 -5.42
CA LEU A 100 -15.41 -17.77 -6.33
C LEU A 100 -14.98 -18.88 -7.30
N LEU A 101 -13.68 -18.98 -7.60
CA LEU A 101 -13.12 -20.01 -8.48
C LEU A 101 -12.63 -21.27 -7.74
N GLY A 102 -12.83 -21.32 -6.42
CA GLY A 102 -12.49 -22.45 -5.55
C GLY A 102 -11.04 -22.45 -5.08
N ASP A 103 -10.48 -21.28 -4.78
CA ASP A 103 -9.20 -21.08 -4.08
C ASP A 103 -8.01 -21.78 -4.74
N LYS A 104 -7.73 -21.44 -6.00
CA LYS A 104 -6.72 -22.10 -6.84
C LYS A 104 -5.42 -21.32 -6.95
N TYR A 105 -5.45 -20.03 -6.64
CA TYR A 105 -4.32 -19.13 -6.83
C TYR A 105 -3.61 -18.83 -5.50
N PHE A 106 -4.33 -18.36 -4.49
CA PHE A 106 -3.77 -18.02 -3.19
C PHE A 106 -3.82 -19.22 -2.24
N LEU A 107 -2.77 -19.40 -1.46
CA LEU A 107 -2.77 -20.40 -0.40
C LEU A 107 -3.80 -20.03 0.68
N ILE A 108 -4.66 -21.00 1.02
CA ILE A 108 -5.70 -20.87 2.05
C ILE A 108 -5.40 -21.74 3.28
N ARG A 109 -5.88 -21.30 4.44
CA ARG A 109 -5.80 -22.04 5.72
C ARG A 109 -7.14 -22.66 6.14
N TYR A 110 -8.24 -22.12 5.63
CA TYR A 110 -9.61 -22.55 5.89
C TYR A 110 -10.52 -22.14 4.71
N PRO A 111 -11.70 -22.76 4.54
CA PRO A 111 -12.49 -22.62 3.32
C PRO A 111 -12.96 -21.19 2.97
N GLN A 112 -13.04 -20.28 3.95
CA GLN A 112 -13.47 -18.90 3.75
C GLN A 112 -12.31 -17.90 3.75
N HIS A 113 -11.07 -18.37 3.73
CA HIS A 113 -9.89 -17.52 3.97
C HIS A 113 -9.78 -16.36 2.96
N ASN A 114 -9.91 -16.65 1.66
CA ASN A 114 -9.89 -15.60 0.64
C ASN A 114 -11.14 -14.69 0.68
N LEU A 115 -12.28 -15.20 1.14
CA LEU A 115 -13.45 -14.35 1.38
C LEU A 115 -13.20 -13.36 2.53
N VAL A 116 -12.54 -13.78 3.60
CA VAL A 116 -12.13 -12.92 4.71
C VAL A 116 -11.17 -11.85 4.21
N ARG A 117 -10.12 -12.24 3.48
CA ARG A 117 -9.17 -11.30 2.86
C ARG A 117 -9.85 -10.30 1.94
N ALA A 118 -10.76 -10.75 1.09
CA ALA A 118 -11.52 -9.88 0.20
C ALA A 118 -12.33 -8.83 0.99
N LYS A 119 -13.05 -9.25 2.02
CA LYS A 119 -13.83 -8.33 2.87
C LYS A 119 -12.93 -7.33 3.60
N ASN A 120 -11.79 -7.79 4.10
CA ASN A 120 -10.77 -6.96 4.73
C ASN A 120 -10.26 -5.87 3.78
N GLN A 121 -9.79 -6.25 2.59
CA GLN A 121 -9.27 -5.29 1.62
C GLN A 121 -10.34 -4.33 1.09
N LEU A 122 -11.58 -4.78 0.90
CA LEU A 122 -12.68 -3.90 0.48
C LEU A 122 -13.09 -2.91 1.58
N ALA A 123 -13.09 -3.32 2.85
CA ALA A 123 -13.32 -2.43 3.98
C ALA A 123 -12.21 -1.39 4.11
N LEU A 124 -10.94 -1.82 3.98
CA LEU A 124 -9.79 -0.94 3.96
C LEU A 124 -9.85 0.06 2.79
N ALA A 125 -10.22 -0.40 1.59
CA ALA A 125 -10.39 0.47 0.42
C ALA A 125 -11.48 1.52 0.63
N SER A 126 -12.57 1.19 1.30
CA SER A 126 -13.62 2.16 1.65
C SER A 126 -13.08 3.25 2.58
N ASP A 127 -12.34 2.87 3.61
CA ASP A 127 -11.75 3.82 4.55
C ASP A 127 -10.65 4.68 3.91
N ILE A 128 -9.83 4.11 3.03
CA ILE A 128 -8.87 4.85 2.19
C ILE A 128 -9.62 5.88 1.32
N TRP A 129 -10.72 5.47 0.68
CA TRP A 129 -11.50 6.35 -0.19
C TRP A 129 -12.03 7.58 0.56
N GLU A 130 -12.55 7.39 1.77
CA GLU A 130 -13.01 8.49 2.63
C GLU A 130 -11.88 9.44 3.02
N LYS A 131 -10.66 8.91 3.24
CA LYS A 131 -9.46 9.68 3.61
C LYS A 131 -8.70 10.23 2.42
N LEU A 132 -9.02 9.83 1.19
CA LEU A 132 -8.28 10.16 -0.01
C LEU A 132 -8.04 11.68 -0.21
N PRO A 133 -9.03 12.57 0.03
CA PRO A 133 -8.79 14.01 -0.07
C PRO A 133 -7.75 14.54 0.93
N LEU A 134 -7.64 13.94 2.10
CA LEU A 134 -6.63 14.28 3.10
C LEU A 134 -5.26 13.72 2.71
N MET A 135 -5.21 12.48 2.22
CA MET A 135 -3.98 11.85 1.71
C MET A 135 -3.36 12.68 0.58
N GLN A 136 -4.17 13.15 -0.38
CA GLN A 136 -3.72 14.03 -1.46
C GLN A 136 -3.11 15.34 -0.94
N LYS A 137 -3.73 15.96 0.09
CA LYS A 137 -3.19 17.18 0.72
C LYS A 137 -1.83 16.91 1.39
N ILE A 138 -1.70 15.76 2.06
CA ILE A 138 -0.45 15.34 2.70
C ILE A 138 0.65 15.18 1.65
N ILE A 139 0.40 14.42 0.57
CA ILE A 139 1.39 14.21 -0.49
C ILE A 139 1.80 15.54 -1.12
N ARG A 140 0.85 16.41 -1.47
CA ARG A 140 1.17 17.74 -2.01
C ARG A 140 2.05 18.56 -1.06
N SER A 141 1.72 18.56 0.23
CA SER A 141 2.51 19.28 1.24
C SER A 141 3.93 18.73 1.37
N LEU A 142 4.11 17.41 1.36
CA LEU A 142 5.43 16.78 1.42
C LEU A 142 6.27 17.11 0.18
N ARG A 143 5.67 17.02 -1.02
CA ARG A 143 6.36 17.32 -2.28
C ARG A 143 6.82 18.78 -2.37
N VAL A 144 5.99 19.73 -1.92
CA VAL A 144 6.39 21.15 -1.85
C VAL A 144 7.57 21.32 -0.89
N ARG A 145 7.49 20.75 0.31
CA ARG A 145 8.56 20.84 1.32
C ARG A 145 9.90 20.33 0.80
N PHE A 146 9.93 19.23 0.04
CA PHE A 146 11.19 18.69 -0.47
C PHE A 146 11.73 19.46 -1.69
N LYS A 147 10.86 20.06 -2.52
CA LYS A 147 11.32 20.97 -3.59
C LYS A 147 11.99 22.23 -3.05
N GLU A 148 11.55 22.74 -1.89
CA GLU A 148 12.13 23.93 -1.25
C GLU A 148 13.50 23.67 -0.63
N ASN A 149 13.81 22.43 -0.21
CA ASN A 149 15.09 22.07 0.41
C ASN A 149 16.19 21.74 -0.61
N CYS A 150 15.86 21.62 -1.89
CA CYS A 150 16.80 21.33 -2.98
C CYS A 150 17.24 22.58 -3.77
N ASN A 151 16.72 23.77 -3.42
CA ASN A 151 17.12 25.07 -3.96
C ASN A 151 17.94 25.87 -2.95
#